data_AF-A0A838RGG4-F1
#
_entry.id   AF-A0A838RGG4-F1
#
_cell.length_a   1.000
_cell.length_b   1.000
_cell.length_c   1.000
_cell.angle_alpha   90.00
_cell.angle_beta   90.00
_cell.angle_gamma   90.00
#
_symmetry.space_group_name_H-M   'P 1'
#
loop_
_entity.id
_entity.type
_entity.pdbx_description
1 polymer ?
#
loop_
_entity_poly.entity_id
_entity_poly.type
_entity_poly.pdbx_seq_one_letter_code
_entity_poly.pdbx_strand_id
1 'polypeptide(L)'
;MGNDSLVLWLSAELALAYFVAVIVGMLGMLQVIAAHWQRESLCWLPVRMAKPLGSLAMLGALAWFYLSYYPLIFVPGPAGLELMLLFGGGTAIAVWLTRGLRWLVTRIAFIIGWQTQIEN
;
A
#
# COMPACT_ATOMS: atom_id res chain seq x y z
N MET A 1 22.70 19.49 29.94
CA MET A 1 23.67 19.38 28.83
C MET A 1 23.11 18.33 27.88
N GLY A 2 22.53 18.62 26.72
CA GLY A 2 22.22 19.85 26.02
C GLY A 2 20.94 19.59 25.19
N ASN A 3 20.25 20.67 24.86
CA ASN A 3 19.14 20.69 23.90
C ASN A 3 19.61 20.13 22.53
N ASP A 4 18.64 19.66 21.73
CA ASP A 4 18.64 19.64 20.24
C ASP A 4 18.21 18.31 19.58
N SER A 5 17.20 17.62 20.12
CA SER A 5 16.40 16.69 19.31
C SER A 5 14.89 16.81 19.54
N LEU A 6 14.46 17.94 20.11
CA LEU A 6 13.05 18.39 20.20
C LEU A 6 12.52 18.86 18.84
N VAL A 7 12.83 18.12 17.79
CA VAL A 7 12.01 18.09 16.59
C VAL A 7 11.42 16.69 16.53
N LEU A 8 10.10 16.67 16.67
CA LEU A 8 9.08 15.65 16.46
C LEU A 8 9.25 14.75 15.22
N TRP A 9 10.42 14.21 14.96
CA TRP A 9 10.65 13.27 13.88
C TRP A 9 10.19 11.88 14.31
N LEU A 10 9.22 11.34 13.58
CA LEU A 10 8.78 9.95 13.58
C LEU A 10 9.74 8.96 14.27
N SER A 11 9.33 8.37 15.39
CA SER A 11 10.14 7.32 16.04
C SER A 11 10.23 6.09 15.13
N ALA A 12 11.42 5.47 15.06
CA ALA A 12 11.67 4.31 14.20
C ALA A 12 10.71 3.14 14.53
N GLU A 13 10.34 2.99 15.80
CA GLU A 13 9.37 2.00 16.27
C GLU A 13 7.97 2.26 15.70
N LEU A 14 7.52 3.52 15.68
CA LEU A 14 6.22 3.90 15.12
C LEU A 14 6.20 3.72 13.61
N ALA A 15 7.29 4.07 12.92
CA ALA A 15 7.45 3.86 11.48
C ALA A 15 7.37 2.37 11.12
N LEU A 16 8.06 1.51 11.87
CA LEU A 16 8.07 0.07 11.63
C LEU A 16 6.71 -0.57 11.92
N ALA A 17 6.06 -0.19 13.02
CA ALA A 17 4.71 -0.66 13.34
C ALA A 17 3.70 -0.25 12.25
N TYR A 18 3.80 0.99 11.76
CA TYR A 18 2.95 1.47 10.67
C TYR A 18 3.23 0.73 9.36
N PHE A 19 4.50 0.49 9.03
CA PHE A 19 4.88 -0.27 7.84
C PHE A 19 4.30 -1.69 7.86
N VAL A 20 4.38 -2.38 9.01
CA VAL A 20 3.77 -3.70 9.19
C VAL A 20 2.25 -3.63 9.01
N ALA A 21 1.59 -2.63 9.61
CA ALA A 21 0.15 -2.44 9.45
C ALA A 21 -0.25 -2.19 7.99
N VAL A 22 0.54 -1.40 7.25
CA VAL A 22 0.33 -1.15 5.81
C VAL A 22 0.54 -2.42 4.99
N ILE A 23 1.58 -3.22 5.25
CA ILE A 23 1.78 -4.50 4.55
C ILE A 23 0.56 -5.40 4.74
N VAL A 24 0.14 -5.62 5.99
CA VAL A 24 -1.02 -6.47 6.30
C VAL A 24 -2.28 -5.90 5.65
N GLY A 25 -2.45 -4.57 5.70
CA GLY A 25 -3.58 -3.89 5.07
C GLY A 25 -3.62 -4.05 3.56
N MET A 26 -2.48 -3.92 2.88
CA MET A 26 -2.35 -4.11 1.44
C MET A 26 -2.57 -5.57 1.03
N LEU A 27 -2.10 -6.54 1.83
CA LEU A 27 -2.40 -7.95 1.62
C LEU A 27 -3.90 -8.23 1.76
N GLY A 28 -4.55 -7.66 2.78
CA GLY A 28 -6.01 -7.73 2.95
C GLY A 28 -6.76 -7.14 1.76
N MET A 29 -6.37 -5.94 1.31
CA MET A 29 -6.96 -5.28 0.15
C MET A 29 -6.76 -6.08 -1.13
N LEU A 30 -5.60 -6.70 -1.32
CA LEU A 30 -5.32 -7.57 -2.46
C LEU A 30 -6.31 -8.74 -2.51
N GLN A 31 -6.61 -9.38 -1.37
CA GLN A 31 -7.60 -10.47 -1.31
C GLN A 31 -9.01 -9.97 -1.64
N VAL A 32 -9.39 -8.76 -1.19
CA VAL A 32 -10.69 -8.15 -1.52
C VAL A 32 -10.80 -7.88 -3.02
N ILE A 33 -9.77 -7.28 -3.64
CA ILE A 33 -9.76 -6.97 -5.06
C ILE A 33 -9.73 -8.27 -5.88
N ALA A 34 -8.87 -9.22 -5.54
CA ALA A 34 -8.77 -10.51 -6.23
C ALA A 34 -10.11 -11.25 -6.21
N ALA A 35 -10.80 -11.26 -5.05
CA ALA A 35 -12.12 -11.85 -4.92
C ALA A 35 -13.23 -11.06 -5.62
N HIS A 36 -13.10 -9.74 -5.75
CA HIS A 36 -14.03 -8.91 -6.52
C HIS A 36 -13.93 -9.21 -8.02
N TRP A 37 -12.72 -9.39 -8.55
CA TRP A 37 -12.45 -9.66 -9.96
C TRP A 37 -12.38 -11.15 -10.30
N GLN A 38 -12.72 -12.04 -9.35
CA GLN A 38 -12.66 -13.51 -9.48
C GLN A 38 -11.31 -14.03 -10.03
N ARG A 39 -10.20 -13.38 -9.67
CA ARG A 39 -8.86 -13.80 -10.10
C ARG A 39 -8.30 -14.82 -9.11
N GLU A 40 -8.57 -16.09 -9.38
CA GLU A 40 -8.14 -17.21 -8.52
C GLU A 40 -6.62 -17.27 -8.34
N SER A 41 -5.83 -16.86 -9.34
CA SER A 41 -4.36 -16.84 -9.26
C SER A 41 -3.79 -15.82 -8.26
N LEU A 42 -4.57 -14.83 -7.83
CA LEU A 42 -4.18 -13.83 -6.83
C LEU A 42 -4.82 -14.05 -5.45
N CYS A 43 -5.82 -14.94 -5.38
CA CYS A 43 -6.47 -15.28 -4.13
C CYS A 43 -5.72 -16.43 -3.44
N TRP A 44 -5.35 -16.23 -2.18
CA TRP A 44 -4.81 -17.32 -1.34
C TRP A 44 -5.92 -18.02 -0.56
N LEU A 45 -7.08 -17.38 -0.46
CA LEU A 45 -8.27 -17.83 0.25
C LEU A 45 -9.39 -18.16 -0.74
N PRO A 46 -10.35 -19.02 -0.38
CA PRO A 46 -11.56 -19.23 -1.17
C PRO A 46 -12.27 -17.90 -1.44
N VAL A 47 -12.74 -17.67 -2.67
CA VAL A 47 -13.36 -16.38 -3.10
C VAL A 47 -14.46 -15.90 -2.15
N ARG A 48 -15.23 -16.83 -1.56
CA ARG A 48 -16.30 -16.54 -0.59
C ARG A 48 -15.77 -15.95 0.72
N MET A 49 -14.58 -16.37 1.16
CA MET A 49 -13.95 -15.93 2.41
C MET A 49 -12.92 -14.82 2.20
N ALA A 50 -12.34 -14.70 1.01
CA ALA A 50 -11.33 -13.72 0.68
C ALA A 50 -11.81 -12.26 0.86
N LYS A 51 -13.08 -11.96 0.55
CA LYS A 51 -13.67 -10.63 0.83
C LYS A 51 -13.77 -10.33 2.33
N PRO A 52 -14.51 -11.12 3.15
CA PRO A 52 -14.65 -10.80 4.56
C PRO A 52 -13.32 -10.87 5.33
N LEU A 53 -12.47 -11.88 5.08
CA LEU A 53 -11.15 -11.95 5.73
C LEU A 53 -10.22 -10.83 5.26
N GLY A 54 -10.23 -10.49 3.97
CA GLY A 54 -9.40 -9.41 3.45
C GLY A 54 -9.78 -8.04 4.03
N SER A 55 -11.09 -7.77 4.11
CA SER A 55 -11.61 -6.56 4.77
C SER A 55 -11.31 -6.55 6.27
N LEU A 56 -11.46 -7.69 6.95
CA LEU A 56 -11.13 -7.82 8.37
C LEU A 56 -9.62 -7.62 8.62
N ALA A 57 -8.76 -8.17 7.77
CA ALA A 57 -7.31 -7.98 7.88
C ALA A 57 -6.92 -6.51 7.65
N MET A 58 -7.55 -5.86 6.67
CA MET A 58 -7.31 -4.43 6.39
C MET A 58 -7.77 -3.54 7.55
N LEU A 59 -9.04 -3.67 7.96
CA LEU A 59 -9.59 -2.86 9.04
C LEU A 59 -8.93 -3.20 10.38
N GLY A 60 -8.65 -4.49 10.62
CA GLY A 60 -7.99 -4.98 11.82
C GLY A 60 -6.56 -4.49 11.97
N ALA A 61 -5.77 -4.49 10.89
CA ALA A 61 -4.41 -3.93 10.92
C ALA A 61 -4.41 -2.43 11.20
N LEU A 62 -5.34 -1.69 10.58
CA LEU A 62 -5.49 -0.26 10.82
C LEU A 62 -5.94 0.02 12.26
N ALA A 63 -6.98 -0.68 12.73
CA ALA A 63 -7.50 -0.54 14.08
C ALA A 63 -6.45 -0.91 15.12
N TRP A 64 -5.71 -2.01 14.92
CA TRP A 64 -4.62 -2.43 15.80
C TRP A 64 -3.56 -1.33 15.92
N PHE A 65 -3.12 -0.75 14.80
CA PHE A 65 -2.13 0.32 14.80
C PHE A 65 -2.62 1.55 15.56
N TYR A 66 -3.81 2.06 15.22
CA TYR A 66 -4.32 3.28 15.86
C TYR A 66 -4.66 3.08 17.34
N LEU A 67 -5.14 1.89 17.75
CA LEU A 67 -5.45 1.60 19.14
C LEU A 67 -4.16 1.42 19.97
N SER A 68 -3.16 0.72 19.44
CA SER A 68 -1.92 0.43 20.16
C SER A 68 -1.01 1.65 20.30
N TYR A 69 -1.02 2.53 19.30
CA TYR A 69 -0.14 3.71 19.26
C TYR A 69 -0.89 5.04 19.40
N TYR A 70 -2.17 5.00 19.79
CA TYR A 70 -3.00 6.19 20.06
C TYR A 70 -2.28 7.30 20.83
N PRO A 71 -1.66 7.04 21.99
CA PRO A 71 -1.00 8.11 22.76
C PRO A 71 0.21 8.70 22.03
N LEU A 72 0.92 7.94 21.20
CA LEU A 72 2.07 8.45 20.43
C LEU A 72 1.65 9.22 19.18
N ILE A 73 0.50 8.89 18.60
CA ILE A 73 -0.05 9.54 17.40
C ILE A 73 -0.71 10.89 17.73
N PHE A 74 -1.35 11.00 18.89
CA PHE A 74 -2.15 12.17 19.30
C PHE A 74 -1.47 13.09 20.34
N VAL A 75 -0.24 12.78 20.79
CA VAL A 75 0.63 13.77 21.44
C VAL A 75 0.85 14.94 20.47
N PRO A 76 0.85 16.22 20.91
CA PRO A 76 0.87 17.37 20.01
C PRO A 76 2.10 17.35 19.11
N GLY A 77 1.89 16.91 17.86
CA GLY A 77 2.95 16.59 16.93
C GLY A 77 2.43 16.18 15.54
N PRO A 78 3.13 16.51 14.44
CA PRO A 78 2.72 16.17 13.07
C PRO A 78 2.94 14.70 12.69
N ALA A 79 3.41 13.84 13.60
CA ALA A 79 3.86 12.48 13.29
C ALA A 79 2.82 11.59 12.57
N GLY A 80 1.54 11.69 12.96
CA GLY A 80 0.47 10.98 12.26
C GLY A 80 0.25 11.45 10.82
N LEU A 81 0.38 12.76 10.58
CA LEU A 81 0.22 13.36 9.25
C LEU A 81 1.44 13.06 8.38
N GLU A 82 2.65 13.04 8.94
CA GLU A 82 3.88 12.64 8.27
C GLU A 82 3.83 11.17 7.81
N LEU A 83 3.35 10.25 8.65
CA LEU A 83 3.14 8.85 8.26
C LEU A 83 2.16 8.73 7.10
N MET A 84 1.04 9.46 7.18
CA MET A 84 0.04 9.46 6.12
C MET A 84 0.59 10.02 4.80
N LEU A 85 1.40 11.08 4.86
CA LEU A 85 2.06 11.67 3.69
C LEU A 85 3.13 10.77 3.10
N LEU A 86 4.03 10.21 3.91
CA LEU A 86 5.15 9.38 3.44
C LEU A 86 4.65 8.10 2.77
N PHE A 87 3.76 7.36 3.45
CA PHE A 87 3.29 6.09 2.93
C PHE A 87 2.12 6.24 1.96
N GLY A 88 1.23 7.23 2.17
CA GLY A 88 0.18 7.56 1.21
C GLY A 88 0.76 8.11 -0.09
N GLY A 89 1.71 9.05 0.02
CA GLY A 89 2.46 9.59 -1.11
C GLY A 89 3.28 8.52 -1.81
N GLY A 90 4.01 7.68 -1.07
CA GLY A 90 4.75 6.54 -1.62
C GLY A 90 3.85 5.57 -2.38
N THR A 91 2.67 5.25 -1.84
CA THR A 91 1.68 4.41 -2.52
C THR A 91 1.17 5.07 -3.80
N ALA A 92 0.84 6.36 -3.76
CA ALA A 92 0.38 7.10 -4.93
C ALA A 92 1.45 7.13 -6.05
N ILE A 93 2.71 7.37 -5.68
CA ILE A 93 3.85 7.33 -6.61
C ILE A 93 4.02 5.93 -7.19
N ALA A 94 3.96 4.88 -6.36
CA ALA A 94 4.07 3.50 -6.82
C ALA A 94 2.96 3.13 -7.83
N VAL A 95 1.72 3.56 -7.57
CA VAL A 95 0.59 3.37 -8.50
C VAL A 95 0.83 4.12 -9.81
N TRP A 96 1.30 5.36 -9.74
CA TRP A 96 1.62 6.17 -10.91
C TRP A 96 2.71 5.53 -11.76
N LEU A 97 3.81 5.09 -11.14
CA LEU A 97 4.90 4.41 -11.82
C LEU A 97 4.43 3.10 -12.47
N THR A 98 3.63 2.31 -11.76
CA THR A 98 3.07 1.06 -12.29
C THR A 98 2.21 1.31 -13.54
N ARG A 99 1.39 2.37 -13.52
CA ARG A 99 0.59 2.79 -14.67
C ARG A 99 1.46 3.30 -15.83
N GLY A 100 2.47 4.11 -15.53
CA GLY A 100 3.43 4.61 -16.52
C GLY A 100 4.19 3.48 -17.22
N LEU A 101 4.68 2.51 -16.45
CA LEU A 101 5.36 1.33 -16.99
C LEU A 101 4.43 0.49 -17.86
N ARG A 102 3.20 0.23 -17.40
CA ARG A 102 2.19 -0.48 -18.21
C ARG A 102 1.93 0.24 -19.53
N TRP A 103 1.80 1.57 -19.50
CA TRP A 103 1.60 2.37 -20.70
C TRP A 103 2.79 2.23 -21.67
N LEU A 104 4.02 2.32 -21.18
CA LEU A 104 5.24 2.14 -21.99
C LEU A 104 5.29 0.75 -22.63
N VAL A 105 5.06 -0.31 -21.86
CA VAL A 105 5.07 -1.69 -22.36
C VAL A 105 4.02 -1.87 -23.46
N THR A 106 2.83 -1.31 -23.27
CA THR A 106 1.75 -1.39 -24.27
C THR A 106 2.12 -0.63 -25.56
N ARG A 107 2.80 0.52 -25.44
CA ARG A 107 3.27 1.29 -26.60
C ARG A 107 4.35 0.55 -27.38
N ILE A 108 5.31 -0.07 -26.69
CA ILE A 108 6.38 -0.84 -27.33
C ILE A 108 5.80 -2.07 -28.03
N ALA A 109 4.91 -2.82 -27.37
CA ALA A 109 4.26 -3.98 -27.96
C ALA A 109 3.44 -3.63 -29.22
N PHE A 110 2.77 -2.47 -29.23
CA PHE A 110 2.06 -1.99 -30.41
C PHE A 110 3.00 -1.70 -31.60
N ILE A 111 4.15 -1.07 -31.35
CA ILE A 111 5.14 -0.76 -32.39
C ILE A 111 5.74 -2.04 -32.97
N ILE A 112 6.12 -3.00 -32.12
CA ILE A 112 6.70 -4.28 -32.55
C ILE A 112 5.67 -5.11 -33.33
N GLY A 113 4.43 -5.19 -32.84
CA GLY A 113 3.35 -5.90 -33.54
C GLY A 113 3.03 -5.30 -34.92
N TRP A 114 3.19 -3.98 -35.08
CA TRP A 114 3.06 -3.31 -36.38
C TRP A 114 4.15 -3.73 -37.36
N GLN A 115 5.40 -3.95 -36.93
CA GLN A 115 6.47 -4.37 -37.83
C GLN A 115 6.27 -5.79 -38.37
N THR A 116 5.78 -6.72 -37.55
CA THR A 116 5.48 -8.10 -37.98
C THR A 116 4.35 -8.21 -39.01
N GLN A 117 3.52 -7.17 -39.17
CA GLN A 117 2.45 -7.12 -40.16
C GLN A 117 2.89 -6.55 -41.52
N ILE A 118 4.04 -5.86 -41.59
CA ILE A 118 4.57 -5.28 -42.83
C ILE A 118 5.45 -6.29 -43.59
N GLU A 119 5.98 -7.29 -42.90
CA GLU A 119 6.87 -8.32 -43.45
C GLU A 119 6.13 -9.56 -44.02
N ASN A 120 4.79 -9.62 -43.91
CA ASN A 120 3.94 -10.66 -44.52
C ASN A 120 3.05 -10.06 -45.61
#